data_AF-A0A3R7XPS4-F1
#
_entry.id   AF-A0A3R7XPS4-F1
#
_cell.length_a   1.000
_cell.length_b   1.000
_cell.length_c   1.000
_cell.angle_alpha   90.00
_cell.angle_beta   90.00
_cell.angle_gamma   90.00
#
_symmetry.space_group_name_H-M   'P 1'
#
loop_
_entity.id
_entity.type
_entity.pdbx_description
1 polymer ?
#
loop_
_entity_poly.entity_id
_entity_poly.type
_entity_poly.pdbx_seq_one_letter_code
_entity_poly.pdbx_strand_id
1 'polypeptide(L)'
;MISGKLLEYLASEVPVLSIGNPQSEAGKLLNLASFAQMIDTKDSHAQKSFIQEAIQQKGKDRNTMPDIQKWSRENIAVTLSNLLDKG
;
A
#
# COMPACT_ATOMS: atom_id res chain seq x y z
N MET A 1 5.13 12.84 -2.37
CA MET A 1 4.19 12.82 -1.23
C MET A 1 3.29 11.62 -1.39
N ILE A 2 3.18 10.76 -0.37
CA ILE A 2 2.27 9.61 -0.37
C ILE A 2 0.90 10.09 0.13
N SER A 3 -0.17 9.76 -0.58
CA SER A 3 -1.53 10.14 -0.18
C SER A 3 -2.00 9.33 1.03
N GLY A 4 -2.60 9.99 2.03
CA GLY A 4 -3.19 9.30 3.19
C GLY A 4 -4.26 8.27 2.80
N LYS A 5 -4.97 8.47 1.68
CA LYS A 5 -5.94 7.49 1.16
C LYS A 5 -5.31 6.14 0.82
N LEU A 6 -4.05 6.14 0.37
CA LEU A 6 -3.35 4.91 0.05
C LEU A 6 -3.12 4.06 1.31
N LEU A 7 -2.79 4.72 2.42
CA LEU A 7 -2.65 4.07 3.73
C LEU A 7 -4.00 3.56 4.25
N GLU A 8 -5.08 4.31 4.03
CA GLU A 8 -6.45 3.86 4.37
C GLU A 8 -6.83 2.58 3.60
N TYR A 9 -6.52 2.51 2.30
CA TYR A 9 -6.79 1.32 1.50
C TYR A 9 -5.95 0.12 1.97
N LEU A 10 -4.67 0.32 2.28
CA LEU A 10 -3.82 -0.73 2.83
C LEU A 10 -4.33 -1.23 4.20
N ALA A 11 -4.83 -0.33 5.04
CA ALA A 11 -5.36 -0.67 6.36
C ALA A 11 -6.72 -1.40 6.30
N SER A 12 -7.43 -1.36 5.16
CA SER A 12 -8.71 -2.05 4.99
C SER A 12 -8.60 -3.57 4.82
N GLU A 13 -7.37 -4.09 4.71
CA GLU A 13 -7.08 -5.52 4.45
C GLU A 13 -7.63 -6.07 3.13
N VAL A 14 -8.08 -5.18 2.22
CA VAL A 14 -8.55 -5.52 0.88
C VAL A 14 -7.37 -5.42 -0.12
N PRO A 15 -7.32 -6.28 -1.16
CA PRO A 15 -6.32 -6.14 -2.22
C PRO A 15 -6.37 -4.77 -2.90
N VAL A 16 -5.20 -4.18 -3.18
CA VAL A 16 -5.08 -2.85 -3.80
C VAL A 16 -4.34 -2.92 -5.12
N LEU A 17 -5.05 -2.67 -6.22
CA LEU A 17 -4.44 -2.42 -7.53
C LEU A 17 -4.34 -0.92 -7.75
N SER A 18 -3.12 -0.41 -7.94
CA SER A 18 -2.88 0.96 -8.39
C SER A 18 -2.31 0.96 -9.81
N ILE A 19 -2.65 1.97 -10.60
CA ILE A 19 -2.13 2.15 -11.96
C ILE A 19 -1.13 3.31 -11.98
N GLY A 20 0.07 3.10 -12.52
CA GLY A 20 1.11 4.12 -12.59
C GLY A 20 2.51 3.53 -12.62
N ASN A 21 3.53 4.34 -12.27
CA ASN A 21 4.92 3.90 -12.26
C ASN A 21 5.24 3.03 -11.01
N PRO A 22 5.53 1.73 -11.16
CA PRO A 22 5.85 0.85 -10.02
C PRO A 22 7.07 1.30 -9.21
N GLN A 23 7.97 2.10 -9.79
CA GLN A 23 9.15 2.65 -9.13
C GLN A 23 8.90 3.97 -8.40
N SER A 24 7.67 4.49 -8.43
CA SER A 24 7.28 5.65 -7.62
C SER A 24 7.30 5.31 -6.13
N GLU A 25 7.35 6.33 -5.27
CA GLU A 25 7.29 6.13 -3.81
C GLU A 25 6.02 5.40 -3.36
N ALA A 26 4.89 5.66 -4.03
CA ALA A 26 3.64 4.94 -3.78
C ALA A 26 3.72 3.47 -4.27
N GLY A 27 4.35 3.22 -5.41
CA GLY A 27 4.58 1.85 -5.91
C GLY A 27 5.47 1.04 -4.98
N LYS A 28 6.56 1.62 -4.49
CA LYS A 28 7.45 1.00 -3.50
C LYS A 28 6.72 0.71 -2.19
N LEU A 29 5.86 1.62 -1.71
CA LEU A 29 5.05 1.40 -0.52
C LEU A 29 4.08 0.22 -0.71
N LEU A 30 3.36 0.17 -1.83
CA LEU A 30 2.40 -0.90 -2.11
C LEU A 30 3.09 -2.27 -2.14
N ASN A 31 4.30 -2.35 -2.70
CA ASN A 31 5.08 -3.59 -2.74
C ASN A 31 5.53 -4.12 -1.36
N LEU A 32 5.34 -3.37 -0.28
CA LEU A 32 5.55 -3.87 1.08
C LEU A 32 4.38 -4.71 1.59
N ALA A 33 3.20 -4.60 0.97
CA ALA A 33 2.02 -5.34 1.38
C ALA A 33 1.91 -6.68 0.64
N SER A 34 1.28 -7.67 1.28
CA SER A 34 1.13 -9.03 0.76
C SER A 34 0.23 -9.12 -0.45
N PHE A 35 -0.71 -8.18 -0.61
CA PHE A 35 -1.67 -8.19 -1.71
C PHE A 35 -1.97 -6.77 -2.22
N ALA A 36 -0.94 -6.00 -2.51
CA ALA A 36 -1.06 -4.72 -3.17
C ALA A 36 0.06 -4.50 -4.17
N GLN A 37 -0.24 -3.84 -5.28
CA GLN A 37 0.76 -3.56 -6.31
C GLN A 37 0.40 -2.33 -7.13
N MET A 38 1.42 -1.56 -7.53
CA MET A 38 1.28 -0.60 -8.63
C MET A 38 1.76 -1.23 -9.92
N ILE A 39 0.90 -1.21 -10.95
CA ILE A 39 1.18 -1.79 -12.27
C ILE A 39 1.19 -0.68 -13.31
N ASP A 40 2.12 -0.79 -14.28
CA ASP A 40 2.21 0.17 -15.38
C ASP A 40 0.91 0.21 -16.19
N THR A 41 0.49 1.41 -16.59
CA THR A 41 -0.73 1.63 -17.36
C THR A 41 -0.77 0.82 -18.66
N LYS A 42 0.39 0.55 -19.27
CA LYS A 42 0.51 -0.19 -20.52
C LYS A 42 0.53 -1.71 -20.32
N ASP A 43 0.76 -2.19 -19.10
CA ASP A 43 0.80 -3.62 -18.79
C ASP A 43 -0.60 -4.15 -18.43
N SER A 44 -1.45 -4.22 -19.46
CA SER A 44 -2.81 -4.75 -19.33
C SER A 44 -2.85 -6.23 -18.94
N HIS A 45 -1.79 -6.99 -19.24
CA HIS A 45 -1.68 -8.38 -18.87
C HIS A 45 -1.53 -8.52 -17.35
N ALA A 46 -0.56 -7.82 -16.75
CA ALA A 46 -0.37 -7.84 -15.31
C ALA A 46 -1.59 -7.30 -14.55
N GLN A 47 -2.22 -6.23 -15.04
CA GLN A 47 -3.47 -5.70 -14.45
C GLN A 47 -4.58 -6.76 -14.43
N LYS A 48 -4.77 -7.50 -15.53
CA LYS A 48 -5.77 -8.56 -15.62
C LYS A 48 -5.44 -9.72 -14.68
N SER A 49 -4.18 -10.14 -14.64
CA SER A 49 -3.72 -11.21 -13.75
C SER A 49 -3.98 -10.89 -12.27
N PHE A 50 -3.67 -9.66 -11.84
CA PHE A 50 -3.96 -9.20 -10.47
C PHE A 50 -5.46 -9.26 -10.15
N ILE A 51 -6.33 -8.79 -11.06
CA ILE A 51 -7.78 -8.82 -10.84
C ILE A 51 -8.29 -10.26 -10.75
N GLN A 52 -7.79 -11.16 -11.60
CA GLN A 52 -8.18 -12.58 -11.57
C GLN A 52 -7.77 -13.25 -10.26
N GLU A 53 -6.56 -12.97 -9.78
CA GLU A 53 -6.07 -13.47 -8.50
C GLU A 53 -6.93 -12.95 -7.33
N ALA A 54 -7.23 -11.65 -7.31
CA ALA A 54 -8.09 -11.04 -6.28
C ALA A 54 -9.50 -11.66 -6.26
N ILE A 55 -10.04 -12.03 -7.42
CA ILE A 55 -11.32 -12.74 -7.52
C ILE A 55 -11.21 -14.17 -6.97
N GLN A 56 -10.15 -14.91 -7.34
CA GLN A 56 -9.93 -16.30 -6.90
C GLN A 56 -9.73 -16.41 -5.37
N GLN A 57 -9.08 -15.41 -4.79
CA GLN A 57 -8.78 -15.33 -3.36
C GLN A 57 -9.83 -14.58 -2.54
N LYS A 58 -10.94 -14.18 -3.16
CA LYS A 58 -12.02 -13.45 -2.48
C LYS A 58 -12.50 -14.21 -1.24
N GLY A 59 -12.35 -13.58 -0.07
CA GLY A 59 -12.73 -14.15 1.22
C GLY A 59 -11.76 -15.19 1.80
N LYS A 60 -10.63 -15.46 1.13
CA LYS A 60 -9.60 -16.42 1.56
C LYS A 60 -8.35 -15.70 2.06
N ASP A 61 -7.85 -14.74 1.28
CA ASP A 61 -6.69 -13.94 1.65
C ASP A 61 -7.05 -12.52 2.04
N ARG A 62 -6.19 -11.94 2.89
CA ARG A 62 -6.25 -10.56 3.32
C ARG A 62 -4.97 -9.86 2.89
N ASN A 63 -5.10 -8.61 2.47
CA ASN A 63 -3.95 -7.76 2.27
C ASN A 63 -3.38 -7.40 3.65
N THR A 64 -2.09 -7.63 3.86
CA THR A 64 -1.41 -7.30 5.11
C THR A 64 -0.14 -6.54 4.77
N MET A 65 0.19 -5.52 5.55
CA MET A 65 1.43 -4.79 5.39
C MET A 65 2.19 -4.82 6.71
N PRO A 66 3.43 -5.35 6.74
CA PRO A 66 4.28 -5.26 7.91
C PRO A 66 4.40 -3.80 8.37
N ASP A 67 4.35 -3.59 9.68
CA ASP A 67 4.52 -2.28 10.31
C ASP A 67 3.54 -1.20 9.83
N ILE A 68 2.33 -1.56 9.36
CA ILE A 68 1.33 -0.56 8.96
C ILE A 68 1.00 0.43 10.09
N GLN A 69 1.12 -0.02 11.35
CA GLN A 69 0.95 0.82 12.53
C GLN A 69 1.93 1.99 12.60
N LYS A 70 3.14 1.88 12.02
CA LYS A 70 4.10 3.00 11.94
C LYS A 70 3.50 4.21 11.21
N TRP A 71 2.54 3.95 10.31
CA TRP A 71 1.87 4.96 9.51
C TRP A 71 0.57 5.49 10.16
N SER A 72 0.27 5.07 11.40
CA SER A 72 -0.82 5.64 12.17
C SER A 72 -0.56 7.12 12.47
N ARG A 73 -1.62 7.91 12.63
CA ARG A 73 -1.51 9.33 12.99
C ARG A 73 -0.73 9.52 14.30
N GLU A 74 -0.96 8.63 15.25
CA GLU A 74 -0.27 8.61 16.54
C GLU A 74 1.25 8.41 16.36
N ASN A 75 1.67 7.36 15.67
CA ASN A 75 3.09 7.05 15.52
C ASN A 75 3.82 8.08 14.64
N ILE A 76 3.16 8.65 13.64
CA ILE A 76 3.70 9.77 12.86
C ILE A 76 3.89 11.00 13.75
N ALA A 77 2.92 11.33 14.61
CA ALA A 77 3.02 12.47 15.54
C ALA A 77 4.14 12.27 16.57
N VAL A 78 4.27 11.08 17.14
CA VAL A 78 5.37 10.71 18.05
C VAL A 78 6.72 10.84 17.35
N THR A 79 6.83 10.35 16.11
CA THR A 79 8.06 10.46 15.32
C THR A 79 8.44 11.91 15.09
N LEU A 80 7.47 12.77 14.77
CA LEU A 80 7.71 14.20 14.58
C LEU A 80 8.14 14.89 15.89
N SER A 81 7.45 14.63 17.01
CA SER A 81 7.82 15.20 18.32
C SER A 81 9.27 14.88 18.67
N ASN A 82 9.66 13.61 18.53
CA ASN A 82 11.02 13.16 18.82
C ASN A 82 12.09 13.80 17.91
N LEU A 83 11.73 14.20 16.69
CA LEU A 83 12.65 14.92 15.80
C LEU A 83 12.81 16.38 16.23
N LEU A 84 11.73 17.01 16.68
CA LEU A 84 11.75 18.39 17.16
C LEU A 84 12.50 18.50 18.49
N ASP A 85 12.36 17.53 19.40
CA ASP A 85 13.05 17.53 20.69
C ASP A 85 14.58 17.30 20.58
N LYS A 86 15.05 16.85 19.39
CA LYS A 86 16.47 16.59 19.11
C LYS A 86 17.17 17.75 18.36
N GLY A 87 16.43 18.74 17.89
CA GLY A 87 16.94 19.90 17.16
C GLY A 87 17.07 21.12 18.05
#